data_AF-A0A1J1E5Y0-F1
#
_entry.id   AF-A0A1J1E5Y0-F1
#
_cell.length_a   1.000
_cell.length_b   1.000
_cell.length_c   1.000
_cell.angle_alpha   90.00
_cell.angle_beta   90.00
_cell.angle_gamma   90.00
#
_symmetry.space_group_name_H-M   'P 1'
#
loop_
_entity.id
_entity.type
_entity.pdbx_description
1 polymer ?
#
loop_
_entity_poly.entity_id
_entity_poly.type
_entity_poly.pdbx_seq_one_letter_code
_entity_poly.pdbx_strand_id
1 'polypeptide(L)'
;MNDTTININSGLKERWETFKNLNPNKRIKDAAEELEVSELELLSTMCGDSVIRLQPRFKEILTEIKSLGKVMALTRNEYCVHEVKGVYKNPIFKDDNLGLFLGEIDLRFFFKSLA
;
A
#
# COMPACT_ATOMS: atom_id res chain seq x y z
N MET A 1 20.30 13.39 26.30
CA MET A 1 19.55 13.74 25.07
C MET A 1 18.35 12.80 25.06
N ASN A 2 17.17 13.35 25.35
CA ASN A 2 15.97 12.57 25.64
C ASN A 2 15.27 12.19 24.33
N ASP A 3 15.39 10.93 23.93
CA ASP A 3 14.49 10.34 22.94
C ASP A 3 13.16 10.00 23.64
N THR A 4 12.33 11.02 23.80
CA THR A 4 10.91 10.85 24.08
C THR A 4 10.26 10.31 22.80
N THR A 5 10.38 9.01 22.55
CA THR A 5 9.51 8.32 21.60
C THR A 5 8.12 8.32 22.22
N ILE A 6 7.30 9.30 21.83
CA ILE A 6 5.90 9.34 22.20
C ILE A 6 5.29 8.01 21.77
N ASN A 7 4.75 7.26 22.72
CA ASN A 7 4.03 6.01 22.49
C ASN A 7 2.65 6.33 21.88
N ILE A 8 2.63 6.80 20.63
CA ILE A 8 1.40 7.18 19.90
C ILE A 8 0.61 5.92 19.46
N ASN A 9 1.23 4.73 19.52
CA ASN A 9 0.73 3.51 18.89
C ASN A 9 -0.03 2.54 19.81
N SER A 10 0.01 2.68 21.13
CA SER A 10 -0.64 1.69 22.01
C SER A 10 -2.16 1.65 21.86
N GLY A 11 -2.81 2.80 21.62
CA GLY A 11 -4.26 2.90 21.47
C GLY A 11 -4.77 2.70 20.04
N LEU A 12 -3.98 3.04 19.01
CA LEU A 12 -4.43 2.95 17.61
C LEU A 12 -4.68 1.50 17.20
N LYS A 13 -3.83 0.57 17.65
CA LYS A 13 -4.00 -0.86 17.41
C LYS A 13 -5.31 -1.38 18.01
N GLU A 14 -5.64 -1.00 19.24
CA GLU A 14 -6.88 -1.40 19.90
C GLU A 14 -8.13 -0.80 19.24
N ARG A 15 -8.05 0.50 18.86
CA ARG A 15 -9.11 1.18 18.07
C ARG A 15 -9.34 0.47 16.74
N TRP A 16 -8.27 0.07 16.05
CA TRP A 16 -8.35 -0.66 14.79
C TRP A 16 -9.02 -2.02 14.94
N GLU A 17 -8.57 -2.85 15.90
CA GLU A 17 -9.16 -4.17 16.14
C GLU A 17 -10.65 -4.07 16.51
N THR A 18 -11.01 -3.08 17.33
CA THR A 18 -12.41 -2.80 17.67
C THR A 18 -13.22 -2.41 16.43
N PHE A 19 -12.69 -1.47 15.63
CA PHE A 19 -13.36 -1.00 14.40
C PHE A 19 -13.57 -2.15 13.41
N LYS A 20 -12.54 -2.98 13.19
CA LYS A 20 -12.56 -4.11 12.27
C LYS A 20 -13.59 -5.17 12.67
N ASN A 21 -13.72 -5.46 13.97
CA ASN A 21 -14.72 -6.40 14.48
C ASN A 21 -16.16 -5.89 14.29
N LEU A 22 -16.37 -4.58 14.44
CA LEU A 22 -17.68 -3.96 14.23
C LEU A 22 -18.02 -3.77 12.75
N ASN A 23 -17.01 -3.59 11.89
CA ASN A 23 -17.16 -3.27 10.47
C ASN A 23 -16.36 -4.24 9.57
N PRO A 24 -16.68 -5.54 9.53
CA PRO A 24 -15.85 -6.56 8.87
C PRO A 24 -15.71 -6.38 7.34
N ASN A 25 -16.61 -5.62 6.71
CA ASN A 25 -16.61 -5.39 5.26
C ASN A 25 -15.98 -4.04 4.84
N LYS A 26 -15.55 -3.21 5.79
CA LYS A 26 -14.93 -1.91 5.48
C LYS A 26 -13.49 -2.12 5.01
N ARG A 27 -13.09 -1.40 3.95
CA ARG A 27 -11.70 -1.41 3.47
C ARG A 27 -10.83 -0.54 4.40
N ILE A 28 -9.55 -0.88 4.51
CA ILE A 28 -8.62 -0.19 5.43
C ILE A 28 -8.49 1.31 5.16
N LYS A 29 -8.54 1.75 3.90
CA LYS A 29 -8.59 3.18 3.55
C LYS A 29 -9.77 3.88 4.20
N ASP A 30 -10.97 3.31 4.07
CA ASP A 30 -12.20 3.93 4.56
C ASP A 30 -12.22 3.90 6.11
N ALA A 31 -11.64 2.86 6.72
CA ALA A 31 -11.45 2.80 8.17
C ALA A 31 -10.45 3.84 8.68
N ALA A 32 -9.38 4.11 7.93
CA ALA A 32 -8.39 5.14 8.29
C ALA A 32 -9.02 6.54 8.29
N GLU A 33 -9.89 6.83 7.31
CA GLU A 33 -10.67 8.07 7.26
C GLU A 33 -11.59 8.22 8.49
N GLU A 34 -12.35 7.17 8.85
CA GLU A 34 -13.23 7.18 10.03
C GLU A 34 -12.47 7.26 11.36
N LEU A 35 -11.23 6.76 11.40
CA LEU A 35 -10.35 6.82 12.57
C LEU A 35 -9.47 8.08 12.61
N GLU A 36 -9.61 8.97 11.62
CA GLU A 36 -8.87 10.23 11.47
C GLU A 36 -7.34 10.04 11.47
N VAL A 37 -6.87 8.99 10.78
CA VAL A 37 -5.45 8.66 10.61
C VAL A 37 -5.14 8.38 9.14
N SER A 38 -3.86 8.38 8.76
CA SER A 38 -3.49 7.92 7.43
C SER A 38 -3.63 6.39 7.30
N GLU A 39 -3.87 5.92 6.07
CA GLU A 39 -3.91 4.48 5.77
C GLU A 39 -2.60 3.77 6.16
N LEU A 40 -1.46 4.45 5.98
CA LEU A 40 -0.15 3.92 6.35
C LEU A 40 0.01 3.79 7.87
N GLU A 41 -0.40 4.80 8.64
CA GLU A 41 -0.37 4.72 10.11
C GLU A 41 -1.21 3.55 10.61
N LEU A 42 -2.43 3.40 10.08
CA LEU A 42 -3.31 2.29 10.45
C LEU A 42 -2.70 0.94 10.07
N LEU A 43 -2.17 0.80 8.85
CA LEU A 43 -1.51 -0.42 8.37
C LEU A 43 -0.28 -0.77 9.23
N SER A 44 0.47 0.24 9.69
CA SER A 44 1.69 0.05 10.47
C SER A 44 1.45 -0.57 11.85
N THR A 45 0.23 -0.50 12.39
CA THR A 45 -0.15 -1.13 13.66
C THR A 45 -0.04 -2.66 13.64
N MET A 46 -0.03 -3.25 12.44
CA MET A 46 0.04 -4.69 12.19
C MET A 46 1.46 -5.15 11.79
N CYS A 47 2.45 -4.24 11.78
CA CYS A 47 3.84 -4.59 11.50
C CYS A 47 4.39 -5.58 12.54
N GLY A 48 4.98 -6.68 12.08
CA GLY A 48 5.51 -7.74 12.94
C GLY A 48 4.52 -8.87 13.24
N ASP A 49 3.22 -8.66 12.99
CA ASP A 49 2.19 -9.69 13.10
C ASP A 49 1.80 -10.23 11.72
N SER A 50 1.13 -9.40 10.91
CA SER A 50 0.62 -9.76 9.59
C SER A 50 1.13 -8.86 8.45
N VAL A 51 1.82 -7.77 8.80
CA VAL A 51 2.42 -6.84 7.84
C VAL A 51 3.94 -6.90 7.94
N ILE A 52 4.59 -6.94 6.77
CA ILE A 52 6.05 -6.86 6.63
C ILE A 52 6.36 -5.55 5.90
N ARG A 53 7.16 -4.69 6.54
CA ARG A 53 7.64 -3.46 5.90
C ARG A 53 8.76 -3.80 4.90
N LEU A 54 8.50 -3.58 3.62
CA LEU A 54 9.50 -3.71 2.57
C LEU A 54 10.40 -2.46 2.51
N GLN A 55 11.66 -2.66 2.13
CA GLN A 55 12.54 -1.54 1.77
C GLN A 55 12.03 -0.87 0.48
N PRO A 56 12.23 0.45 0.29
CA PRO A 56 11.74 1.19 -0.88
C PRO A 56 12.55 0.90 -2.17
N ARG A 57 12.82 -0.37 -2.46
CA ARG A 57 13.53 -0.86 -3.65
C ARG A 57 12.55 -1.06 -4.81
N PHE A 58 11.78 -0.01 -5.14
CA PHE A 58 10.61 -0.10 -6.04
C PHE A 58 10.91 -0.75 -7.38
N LYS A 59 12.00 -0.36 -8.05
CA LYS A 59 12.40 -0.92 -9.35
C LYS A 59 12.62 -2.43 -9.29
N GLU A 60 13.26 -2.92 -8.23
CA GLU A 60 13.53 -4.33 -8.04
C GLU A 60 12.25 -5.10 -7.73
N ILE A 61 11.43 -4.59 -6.79
CA ILE A 61 10.13 -5.17 -6.44
C ILE A 61 9.23 -5.28 -7.69
N LEU A 62 9.14 -4.21 -8.48
CA LEU A 62 8.34 -4.17 -9.70
C LEU A 62 8.92 -5.08 -10.80
N THR A 63 10.24 -5.28 -10.85
CA THR A 63 10.84 -6.25 -11.79
C THR A 63 10.43 -7.68 -11.43
N GLU A 64 10.44 -8.01 -10.12
CA GLU A 64 10.09 -9.34 -9.62
C GLU A 64 8.58 -9.61 -9.60
N ILE A 65 7.72 -8.58 -9.65
CA ILE A 65 6.26 -8.74 -9.54
C ILE A 65 5.66 -9.67 -10.60
N LYS A 66 6.33 -9.83 -11.75
CA LYS A 66 5.93 -10.77 -12.81
C LYS A 66 5.93 -12.23 -12.32
N SER A 67 6.79 -12.58 -11.37
CA SER A 67 6.88 -13.93 -10.80
C SER A 67 5.60 -14.37 -10.07
N LEU A 68 4.78 -13.41 -9.62
CA LEU A 68 3.48 -13.67 -8.99
C LEU A 68 2.42 -14.18 -9.99
N GLY A 69 2.68 -14.09 -11.29
CA GLY A 69 1.74 -14.54 -12.32
C GLY A 69 0.52 -13.61 -12.44
N LYS A 70 -0.68 -14.20 -12.45
CA LYS A 70 -1.93 -13.45 -12.63
C LYS A 70 -2.38 -12.87 -11.30
N VAL A 71 -2.46 -11.54 -11.25
CA VAL A 71 -2.83 -10.77 -10.06
C VAL A 71 -3.96 -9.80 -10.38
N MET A 72 -4.46 -9.11 -9.36
CA MET A 72 -5.36 -7.97 -9.50
C MET A 72 -4.62 -6.70 -9.08
N ALA A 73 -4.38 -5.80 -10.03
CA ALA A 73 -3.92 -4.45 -9.74
C ALA A 73 -5.12 -3.58 -9.36
N LEU A 74 -5.01 -2.83 -8.26
CA LEU A 74 -6.04 -1.91 -7.80
C LEU A 74 -5.41 -0.51 -7.67
N THR A 75 -5.98 0.46 -8.35
CA THR A 75 -5.61 1.88 -8.23
C THR A 75 -6.87 2.66 -7.92
N ARG A 76 -6.83 3.58 -6.95
CA ARG A 76 -7.99 4.37 -6.56
C ARG A 76 -7.65 5.82 -6.28
N ASN A 77 -8.66 6.66 -6.36
CA ASN A 77 -8.70 8.00 -5.76
C ASN A 77 -9.99 8.11 -4.92
N GLU A 78 -10.43 9.32 -4.56
CA GLU A 78 -11.66 9.50 -3.79
C GLU A 78 -12.94 9.15 -4.56
N TYR A 79 -12.89 9.21 -5.89
CA TYR A 79 -14.07 9.12 -6.73
C TYR A 79 -14.15 7.83 -7.54
N CYS A 80 -13.04 7.12 -7.69
CA CYS A 80 -12.96 5.96 -8.57
C CYS A 80 -12.04 4.89 -8.00
N VAL A 81 -12.45 3.64 -8.19
CA VAL A 81 -11.67 2.43 -7.95
C VAL A 81 -11.52 1.72 -9.28
N HIS A 82 -10.28 1.53 -9.72
CA HIS A 82 -9.93 0.84 -10.96
C HIS A 82 -9.25 -0.49 -10.62
N GLU A 83 -9.89 -1.59 -10.97
CA GLU A 83 -9.42 -2.95 -10.71
C GLU A 83 -9.16 -3.67 -12.04
N VAL A 84 -7.93 -4.15 -12.24
CA VAL A 84 -7.52 -4.84 -13.47
C VAL A 84 -6.87 -6.18 -13.11
N LYS A 85 -7.38 -7.27 -13.68
CA LYS A 85 -6.81 -8.61 -13.50
C LYS A 85 -5.92 -8.95 -14.69
N GLY A 86 -4.67 -9.32 -14.43
CA GLY A 86 -3.70 -9.63 -15.48
C GLY A 86 -2.34 -10.00 -14.95
N VAL A 87 -1.37 -10.15 -15.86
CA VAL A 87 0.04 -10.34 -15.53
C VAL A 87 0.79 -9.04 -15.83
N TYR A 88 1.63 -8.59 -14.90
CA TYR A 88 2.54 -7.48 -15.13
C TYR A 88 3.56 -7.85 -16.23
N LYS A 89 3.47 -7.19 -17.39
CA LYS A 89 4.29 -7.47 -18.59
C LYS A 89 4.99 -6.21 -19.07
N ASN A 90 6.09 -6.41 -19.81
CA ASN A 90 6.85 -5.36 -20.49
C ASN A 90 7.23 -4.16 -19.59
N PRO A 91 7.95 -4.39 -18.48
CA PRO A 91 8.38 -3.29 -17.63
C PRO A 91 9.36 -2.38 -18.37
N ILE A 92 9.14 -1.08 -18.32
CA ILE A 92 10.04 -0.05 -18.85
C ILE A 92 10.36 0.92 -17.71
N PHE A 93 11.64 1.04 -17.38
CA PHE A 93 12.14 1.99 -16.39
C PHE A 93 13.04 2.98 -17.10
N LYS A 94 12.59 4.24 -17.26
CA LYS A 94 13.36 5.26 -17.99
C LYS A 94 14.44 5.91 -17.12
N ASP A 95 14.16 6.07 -15.84
CA ASP A 95 15.04 6.65 -14.83
C ASP A 95 14.58 6.23 -13.41
N ASP A 96 15.14 6.83 -12.37
CA ASP A 96 14.73 6.61 -10.98
C ASP A 96 13.39 7.30 -10.63
N ASN A 97 12.74 7.97 -11.60
CA ASN A 97 11.50 8.72 -11.38
C ASN A 97 10.28 8.05 -12.00
N LEU A 98 10.43 7.32 -13.12
CA LEU A 98 9.33 6.81 -13.92
C LEU A 98 9.50 5.33 -14.30
N GLY A 99 8.50 4.53 -13.92
CA GLY A 99 8.33 3.14 -14.34
C GLY A 99 7.01 2.95 -15.09
N LEU A 100 6.97 2.03 -16.05
CA LEU A 100 5.76 1.68 -16.80
C LEU A 100 5.62 0.17 -16.95
N PHE A 101 4.39 -0.30 -17.03
CA PHE A 101 4.04 -1.63 -17.53
C PHE A 101 3.08 -1.47 -18.68
N LEU A 102 3.28 -2.23 -19.76
CA LEU A 102 2.44 -2.18 -20.95
C LEU A 102 1.86 -3.57 -21.24
N GLY A 103 0.53 -3.71 -21.19
CA GLY A 103 -0.16 -4.97 -21.42
C GLY A 103 -1.57 -4.96 -20.85
N GLU A 104 -2.00 -6.10 -20.30
CA GLU A 104 -3.29 -6.22 -19.60
C GLU A 104 -3.35 -5.25 -18.41
N ILE A 105 -2.28 -5.25 -17.60
CA ILE A 105 -2.05 -4.23 -16.58
C ILE A 105 -1.20 -3.14 -17.22
N ASP A 106 -1.82 -1.99 -17.50
CA ASP A 106 -1.17 -0.82 -18.10
C ASP A 106 -1.07 0.32 -17.07
N LEU A 107 0.14 0.53 -16.52
CA LEU A 107 0.37 1.42 -15.39
C LEU A 107 1.58 2.32 -15.60
N ARG A 108 1.52 3.51 -15.01
CA ARG A 108 2.63 4.46 -14.91
C ARG A 108 2.89 4.75 -13.43
N PHE A 109 4.12 4.55 -13.01
CA PHE A 109 4.60 4.74 -11.65
C PHE A 109 5.51 5.96 -11.59
N PHE A 110 5.18 6.92 -10.72
CA PHE A 110 5.99 8.11 -10.47
C PHE A 110 6.68 7.94 -9.11
N PHE A 111 7.93 7.47 -9.11
CA PHE A 111 8.64 7.05 -7.88
C PHE A 111 8.90 8.20 -6.90
N LYS A 112 9.04 9.44 -7.38
CA LYS A 112 9.17 10.62 -6.51
C LYS A 112 7.99 10.82 -5.56
N SER A 113 6.81 10.32 -5.91
CA SER A 113 5.60 10.41 -5.10
C SER A 113 5.38 9.19 -4.20
N LEU A 114 6.24 8.17 -4.32
CA LEU A 114 6.21 6.94 -3.53
C LEU A 114 7.28 6.93 -2.42
N ALA A 115 8.21 7.88 -2.45
CA ALA A 115 9.32 8.04 -1.51
C ALA A 115 8.97 9.00 -0.37
#